data_AF-A0A1S7FV29-F1
#
_entry.id   AF-A0A1S7FV29-F1
#
_cell.length_a   1.000
_cell.length_b   1.000
_cell.length_c   1.000
_cell.angle_alpha   90.00
_cell.angle_beta   90.00
_cell.angle_gamma   90.00
#
_symmetry.space_group_name_H-M   'P 1'
#
loop_
_entity.id
_entity.type
_entity.pdbx_description
1 polymer ?
#
loop_
_entity_poly.entity_id
_entity_poly.type
_entity_poly.pdbx_seq_one_letter_code
_entity_poly.pdbx_strand_id
1 'polypeptide(L)'
;MRKSLILVTTLILILVIVAVFVGLHYNKKAYAERQIDAFIAKQGIPKDKIYDEKFVWDWSKSGDYVKNFHVEGDDPAILYQYFFTEKGSLILFRPYTSTTDYPDVKYPAPTEEK
;
A
#
# COMPACT_ATOMS: atom_id res chain seq x y z
N MET A 1 -9.93 34.12 33.07
CA MET A 1 -10.19 32.70 33.42
C MET A 1 -11.11 31.96 32.45
N ARG A 2 -12.31 32.44 32.06
CA ARG A 2 -13.19 31.69 31.12
C ARG A 2 -12.58 31.48 29.72
N LYS A 3 -11.89 32.49 29.17
CA LYS A 3 -11.27 32.42 27.83
C LYS A 3 -10.11 31.41 27.75
N SER A 4 -9.29 31.31 28.79
CA SER A 4 -8.17 30.36 28.86
C SER A 4 -8.66 28.92 29.01
N LEU A 5 -9.76 28.69 29.75
CA LEU A 5 -10.37 27.36 29.85
C LEU A 5 -10.93 26.90 28.50
N ILE A 6 -11.64 27.79 27.77
CA ILE A 6 -12.17 27.49 26.43
C ILE A 6 -11.02 27.13 25.47
N LEU A 7 -9.94 27.92 25.46
CA LEU A 7 -8.78 27.64 24.60
C LEU A 7 -8.12 26.29 24.90
N VAL A 8 -7.95 25.95 26.18
CA VAL A 8 -7.38 24.66 26.59
C VAL A 8 -8.29 23.50 26.18
N THR A 9 -9.60 23.61 26.40
CA THR A 9 -10.56 22.58 25.99
C THR A 9 -10.58 22.40 24.48
N THR A 10 -10.56 23.49 23.70
CA THR A 10 -10.50 23.43 22.24
C THR A 10 -9.20 22.78 21.77
N LEU A 11 -8.05 23.12 22.37
CA LEU A 11 -6.76 22.50 22.03
C LEU A 11 -6.76 20.99 22.30
N ILE A 12 -7.28 20.56 23.45
CA ILE A 12 -7.41 19.13 23.79
C ILE A 12 -8.29 18.42 22.77
N LEU A 13 -9.44 19.02 22.39
CA LEU A 13 -10.32 18.44 21.38
C LEU A 13 -9.61 18.26 20.04
N ILE A 14 -8.84 19.24 19.59
CA ILE A 14 -8.05 19.16 18.36
C ILE A 14 -7.02 18.02 18.46
N LEU A 15 -6.30 17.90 19.58
CA LEU A 15 -5.32 16.83 19.79
C LEU A 15 -5.97 15.44 19.75
N VAL A 16 -7.14 15.27 20.37
CA VAL A 16 -7.90 14.00 20.33
C VAL A 16 -8.31 13.65 18.90
N ILE A 17 -8.83 14.63 18.14
CA ILE A 17 -9.22 14.43 16.74
C ILE A 17 -8.01 14.00 15.92
N VAL A 18 -6.87 14.69 16.05
CA VAL A 18 -5.63 14.34 15.35
C VAL A 18 -5.18 12.93 15.71
N ALA A 19 -5.19 12.57 17.00
CA ALA A 19 -4.81 11.23 17.45
C ALA A 19 -5.71 10.14 16.85
N VAL A 20 -7.02 10.37 16.75
CA VAL A 20 -7.97 9.44 16.10
C VAL A 20 -7.65 9.28 14.62
N PHE A 21 -7.43 10.37 13.87
CA PHE A 21 -7.08 10.30 12.46
C PHE A 21 -5.74 9.58 12.22
N VAL A 22 -4.75 9.84 13.06
CA VAL A 22 -3.46 9.13 13.02
C VAL A 22 -3.67 7.64 13.27
N GLY A 23 -4.44 7.28 14.30
CA GLY A 23 -4.75 5.88 14.61
C GLY A 23 -5.46 5.15 13.46
N LEU A 24 -6.44 5.80 12.83
CA LEU A 24 -7.15 5.26 11.66
C LEU A 24 -6.19 5.06 10.47
N HIS A 25 -5.31 6.03 10.22
CA HIS A 25 -4.32 5.95 9.14
C HIS A 25 -3.37 4.75 9.33
N TYR A 26 -2.80 4.57 10.52
CA TYR A 26 -1.90 3.44 10.81
C TYR A 26 -2.62 2.09 10.73
N ASN A 27 -3.87 2.00 11.18
CA ASN A 27 -4.66 0.77 11.02
C ASN A 27 -4.90 0.43 9.54
N LYS A 28 -5.29 1.42 8.73
CA LYS A 28 -5.46 1.24 7.28
C LYS A 28 -4.14 0.84 6.61
N LYS A 29 -3.01 1.42 7.03
CA LYS A 29 -1.67 1.06 6.56
C LYS A 29 -1.38 -0.42 6.78
N ALA A 30 -1.51 -0.87 8.03
CA ALA A 30 -1.21 -2.24 8.42
C ALA A 30 -2.16 -3.24 7.74
N TYR A 31 -3.43 -2.87 7.58
CA TYR A 31 -4.39 -3.69 6.85
C TYR A 31 -4.00 -3.82 5.37
N ALA A 32 -3.71 -2.71 4.68
CA ALA A 32 -3.31 -2.72 3.28
C ALA A 32 -2.04 -3.55 3.03
N GLU A 33 -1.03 -3.39 3.88
CA GLU A 33 0.23 -4.14 3.79
C GLU A 33 -0.01 -5.65 3.91
N ARG A 34 -0.83 -6.08 4.87
CA ARG A 34 -1.18 -7.51 5.03
C ARG A 34 -1.92 -8.07 3.83
N GLN A 35 -2.84 -7.31 3.25
CA GLN A 35 -3.60 -7.75 2.09
C GLN A 35 -2.70 -7.91 0.85
N ILE A 36 -1.77 -6.98 0.65
CA ILE A 36 -0.79 -7.07 -0.45
C ILE A 36 0.14 -8.26 -0.21
N ASP A 37 0.69 -8.42 1.00
CA ASP A 37 1.55 -9.57 1.35
C ASP A 37 0.87 -10.91 1.12
N ALA A 38 -0.41 -11.01 1.50
CA ALA A 38 -1.20 -12.22 1.27
C ALA A 38 -1.40 -12.48 -0.23
N PHE A 39 -1.58 -11.43 -1.04
CA PHE A 39 -1.69 -11.55 -2.49
C PHE A 39 -0.37 -12.01 -3.13
N ILE A 40 0.75 -11.40 -2.74
CA ILE A 40 2.11 -11.77 -3.17
C ILE A 40 2.40 -13.24 -2.83
N ALA A 41 2.03 -13.67 -1.61
CA ALA A 41 2.18 -15.06 -1.19
C ALA A 41 1.34 -16.02 -2.05
N LYS A 42 0.10 -15.64 -2.42
CA LYS A 42 -0.75 -16.41 -3.32
C LYS A 42 -0.19 -16.51 -4.74
N GLN A 43 0.53 -15.49 -5.21
CA GLN A 43 1.26 -15.54 -6.48
C GLN A 43 2.48 -16.47 -6.42
N GLY A 44 2.89 -16.91 -5.23
CA GLY A 44 4.03 -17.80 -5.05
C GLY A 44 5.39 -17.09 -5.10
N ILE A 45 5.44 -15.78 -4.91
CA ILE A 45 6.70 -15.03 -4.86
C ILE A 45 7.38 -15.30 -3.49
N PRO A 46 8.59 -15.90 -3.47
CA PRO A 46 9.31 -16.13 -2.22
C PRO A 46 9.80 -14.80 -1.61
N LYS A 47 9.55 -14.57 -0.32
CA LYS A 47 9.92 -13.32 0.36
C LYS A 47 11.43 -13.06 0.36
N ASP A 48 12.24 -14.11 0.39
CA ASP A 48 13.71 -14.05 0.32
C ASP A 48 14.23 -13.65 -1.07
N LYS A 49 13.36 -13.64 -2.09
CA LYS A 49 13.68 -13.22 -3.46
C LYS A 49 13.23 -11.80 -3.78
N ILE A 50 12.62 -11.10 -2.82
CA ILE A 50 12.16 -9.73 -2.99
C ILE A 50 13.28 -8.77 -2.56
N TYR A 51 13.57 -7.77 -3.39
CA TYR A 51 14.51 -6.71 -3.07
C TYR A 51 14.00 -5.33 -3.51
N ASP A 52 14.63 -4.27 -3.00
CA ASP A 52 14.23 -2.86 -3.20
C ASP A 52 12.75 -2.56 -2.87
N GLU A 53 12.24 -3.24 -1.83
CA GLU A 53 10.86 -3.10 -1.40
C GLU A 53 10.56 -1.70 -0.86
N LYS A 54 9.49 -1.10 -1.37
CA LYS A 54 8.95 0.19 -0.91
C LYS A 54 7.46 0.10 -0.74
N PHE A 55 6.97 0.47 0.44
CA PHE A 55 5.55 0.57 0.75
C PHE A 55 5.18 1.99 1.17
N VAL A 56 4.37 2.66 0.35
CA VAL A 56 4.06 4.09 0.50
C VAL A 56 2.57 4.36 0.29
N TRP A 57 2.07 5.44 0.90
CA TRP A 57 0.77 6.00 0.53
C TRP A 57 0.98 6.93 -0.68
N ASP A 58 0.33 6.67 -1.80
CA ASP A 58 0.35 7.57 -2.96
C ASP A 58 -0.74 8.63 -2.84
N TRP A 59 -0.39 9.75 -2.19
CA TRP A 59 -1.31 10.87 -1.98
C TRP A 59 -1.58 11.64 -3.28
N SER A 60 -0.73 11.46 -4.30
CA SER A 60 -0.69 12.29 -5.49
C SER A 60 -1.55 11.78 -6.63
N LYS A 61 -1.75 10.45 -6.73
CA LYS A 61 -2.47 9.83 -7.84
C LYS A 61 -3.74 9.10 -7.41
N SER A 62 -3.62 8.11 -6.54
CA SER A 62 -4.71 7.19 -6.22
C SER A 62 -5.34 7.41 -4.85
N GLY A 63 -4.59 7.94 -3.88
CA GLY A 63 -5.00 7.92 -2.47
C GLY A 63 -4.91 6.53 -1.84
N ASP A 64 -4.21 5.60 -2.51
CA ASP A 64 -4.07 4.21 -2.12
C ASP A 64 -2.68 3.91 -1.56
N TYR A 65 -2.58 2.78 -0.87
CA TYR A 65 -1.28 2.23 -0.50
C TYR A 65 -0.68 1.43 -1.65
N VAL A 66 0.58 1.71 -1.96
CA VAL A 66 1.32 1.13 -3.07
C VAL A 66 2.53 0.38 -2.53
N LYS A 67 2.69 -0.87 -2.96
CA LYS A 67 3.89 -1.67 -2.69
C LYS A 67 4.62 -1.95 -4.00
N ASN A 68 5.90 -1.60 -4.04
CA ASN A 68 6.77 -1.76 -5.20
C ASN A 68 8.00 -2.56 -4.81
N PHE A 69 8.43 -3.50 -5.65
CA PHE A 69 9.68 -4.23 -5.47
C PHE A 69 10.17 -4.86 -6.77
N HIS A 70 11.38 -5.42 -6.74
CA HIS A 70 11.93 -6.27 -7.78
C HIS A 70 12.09 -7.70 -7.26
N VAL A 71 12.17 -8.67 -8.17
CA VAL A 71 12.30 -10.09 -7.85
C VAL A 71 13.63 -10.63 -8.38
N GLU A 72 14.39 -11.32 -7.53
CA GLU A 72 15.63 -11.97 -7.92
C GLU A 72 15.40 -13.03 -9.01
N GLY A 73 16.21 -12.96 -10.07
CA GLY A 73 16.11 -13.90 -11.20
C GLY A 73 14.91 -13.65 -12.11
N ASP A 74 14.27 -12.49 -12.01
CA ASP A 74 13.44 -11.89 -13.07
C ASP A 74 14.20 -10.74 -13.74
N ASP A 75 13.64 -10.13 -14.78
CA ASP A 75 14.23 -8.95 -15.42
C ASP A 75 14.31 -7.80 -14.40
N PRO A 76 15.52 -7.26 -14.11
CA PRO A 76 15.69 -6.17 -13.14
C PRO A 76 15.04 -4.86 -13.56
N ALA A 77 14.62 -4.71 -14.82
CA ALA A 77 13.84 -3.56 -15.27
C ALA A 77 12.36 -3.62 -14.87
N ILE A 78 11.87 -4.80 -14.46
CA ILE A 78 10.47 -5.02 -14.07
C ILE A 78 10.27 -4.61 -12.61
N LEU A 79 9.46 -3.57 -12.42
CA LEU A 79 8.94 -3.21 -11.11
C LEU A 79 7.60 -3.90 -10.88
N TYR A 80 7.55 -4.78 -9.88
CA TYR A 80 6.31 -5.38 -9.40
C TYR A 80 5.58 -4.37 -8.53
N GLN A 81 4.43 -3.91 -9.00
CA GLN A 81 3.67 -2.86 -8.33
C GLN A 81 2.25 -3.31 -7.99
N TYR A 82 1.88 -3.10 -6.73
CA TYR A 82 0.60 -3.48 -6.14
C TYR A 82 -0.08 -2.28 -5.53
N PHE A 83 -1.35 -2.10 -5.83
CA PHE A 83 -2.20 -1.06 -5.27
C PHE A 83 -3.26 -1.71 -4.38
N PHE A 84 -3.34 -1.26 -3.14
CA PHE A 84 -4.47 -1.59 -2.26
C PHE A 84 -5.63 -0.65 -2.57
N THR A 85 -6.65 -1.15 -3.24
CA THR A 85 -7.81 -0.33 -3.63
C THR A 85 -9.02 -0.67 -2.76
N GLU A 86 -9.78 0.35 -2.35
CA GLU A 86 -11.02 0.15 -1.59
C GLU A 86 -12.22 -0.24 -2.48
N LYS A 87 -12.05 -0.37 -3.81
CA LYS A 87 -13.13 -0.60 -4.78
C LYS A 87 -12.83 -1.73 -5.75
N GLY A 88 -13.70 -2.74 -5.79
CA GLY A 88 -13.58 -3.87 -6.72
C GLY A 88 -12.66 -4.96 -6.17
N SER A 89 -11.47 -5.11 -6.73
CA SER A 89 -10.45 -6.05 -6.23
C SER A 89 -9.57 -5.34 -5.20
N LEU A 90 -9.50 -5.89 -3.98
CA LEU A 90 -8.74 -5.32 -2.87
C LEU A 90 -7.28 -5.02 -3.24
N ILE A 91 -6.69 -5.84 -4.12
CA ILE A 91 -5.34 -5.64 -4.65
C ILE A 91 -5.39 -5.59 -6.17
N LEU A 92 -4.80 -4.55 -6.74
CA LEU A 92 -4.59 -4.39 -8.18
C LEU A 92 -3.08 -4.54 -8.47
N PHE A 93 -2.73 -5.53 -9.28
CA PHE A 93 -1.36 -5.79 -9.72
C PHE A 93 -1.11 -5.17 -11.09
N ARG A 94 -0.06 -4.34 -11.21
CA ARG A 94 0.35 -3.69 -12.46
C ARG A 94 1.87 -3.67 -12.55
N PRO A 95 2.52 -4.72 -13.04
CA PRO A 95 3.96 -4.67 -13.25
C PRO A 95 4.29 -3.63 -14.33
N TYR A 96 5.44 -2.98 -14.22
CA TYR A 96 5.82 -1.90 -15.12
C TYR A 96 7.31 -1.98 -15.45
N THR A 97 7.66 -1.57 -16.66
CA THR A 97 9.04 -1.29 -17.10
C THR A 97 9.06 0.08 -17.79
N SER A 98 10.23 0.66 -18.01
CA SER A 98 10.34 1.94 -18.75
C SER A 98 9.84 1.89 -20.20
N THR A 99 9.60 0.69 -20.75
CA THR A 99 9.24 0.47 -22.16
C THR A 99 7.86 -0.12 -22.36
N THR A 100 7.25 -0.74 -21.34
CA THR A 100 5.90 -1.32 -21.41
C THR A 100 5.20 -1.32 -20.05
N ASP A 101 3.90 -1.04 -20.07
CA ASP A 101 2.99 -1.11 -18.93
C ASP A 101 2.50 -2.55 -18.64
N TYR A 102 2.84 -3.50 -19.51
CA TYR A 102 2.48 -4.91 -19.38
C TYR A 102 3.69 -5.80 -19.75
N PRO A 103 4.77 -5.76 -18.96
CA PRO A 103 5.88 -6.67 -19.15
C PRO A 103 5.44 -8.12 -18.89
N ASP A 104 6.07 -9.07 -19.57
CA ASP A 104 5.93 -10.48 -19.21
C ASP A 104 6.66 -10.71 -17.89
N VAL A 105 5.95 -11.23 -16.90
CA VAL A 105 6.44 -11.36 -15.52
C VAL A 105 6.51 -12.83 -15.14
N LYS A 106 7.56 -13.19 -14.38
CA LYS A 106 7.71 -14.54 -13.85
C LYS A 106 6.55 -14.96 -12.94
N TYR A 107 5.94 -14.01 -12.23
CA TYR A 107 4.84 -14.24 -11.29
C TYR A 107 3.62 -13.38 -11.66
N PRO A 108 2.74 -13.85 -12.57
CA PRO A 108 1.53 -13.12 -12.93
C PRO A 108 0.52 -13.04 -11.78
N ALA A 109 -0.51 -12.19 -11.90
CA ALA A 109 -1.62 -12.19 -10.94
C ALA A 109 -2.25 -13.59 -10.85
N PRO A 110 -2.66 -14.05 -9.65
CA PRO A 110 -3.41 -15.29 -9.54
C PRO A 110 -4.71 -15.12 -10.32
N THR A 111 -5.05 -16.09 -11.16
CA THR A 111 -6.35 -16.12 -11.83
C THR A 111 -7.42 -16.18 -10.75
N GLU A 112 -8.41 -15.27 -10.78
CA GLU A 112 -9.57 -15.38 -9.91
C GLU A 112 -10.30 -16.68 -10.30
N GLU A 113 -10.12 -17.74 -9.52
CA GLU A 113 -11.01 -18.90 -9.60
C GLU A 113 -12.42 -18.39 -9.24
N LYS A 114 -13.29 -18.39 -10.24
CA LYS A 114 -14.72 -18.08 -10.09
C LYS A 114 -15.44 -19.15 -9.30
#